data_AF-A0A7H9DTC8-F1
#
_entry.id   AF-A0A7H9DTC8-F1
#
_cell.length_a   1.000
_cell.length_b   1.000
_cell.length_c   1.000
_cell.angle_alpha   90.00
_cell.angle_beta   90.00
_cell.angle_gamma   90.00
#
_symmetry.space_group_name_H-M   'P 1'
#
loop_
_entity.id
_entity.type
_entity.pdbx_description
1 polymer ?
#
loop_
_entity_poly.entity_id
_entity_poly.type
_entity_poly.pdbx_seq_one_letter_code
_entity_poly.pdbx_strand_id
1 'polypeptide(L)'
;MKKTLLSLALISITYCANAQVGVGTNTPQSTLDIVGKPTDTATPDGVIAPRVSVANLDAKNAAYTTAQTGAIVYVNDISASSTVTATAAINAVGYYYFDGTKWVKFTPAVATQDLRLVGTNNHLTQDAGIGSNGSSLGTGTDNIAIGSNTSNKITNASSTIAIGGSALSNLTSGQGNIAIGVQTQASTTTGTYNTAVGYNSLTQQNSYGNSTALGAYAMNNGFGNNNTAIGGYAGAGLAQNSDNTLVGANVLKANVGTNPTGNTLIGSGINPNTANITYANVVALGNNALQDVTNSATATTVSNSTFVGSNATLDATVNAGAMYATAIGAGAVVGASNSIVLGRPPVSGAAQDKVGIGTIKPTETLDVVGTARVSSLANTENKIVTADTNGKLGLLSVAEINSPKAFINSSQSEAIQIIPIYDGPCYKPSDSTSSCSIRINHYSSCTGFTNPVSTDIIVVNNINTGTGSYGTTWSPKFINNKSLSSEPVITAPNSTTNTYTGTGTFGGTCYASLRATVTPATGNVKIESVKQYMFTHLNYLIDVSRSAQ
;
A
#
# COMPACT_ATOMS: atom_id res chain seq x y z
N MET A 1 -127.13 39.48 12.09
CA MET A 1 -126.51 39.33 10.75
C MET A 1 -124.99 39.29 10.96
N LYS A 2 -124.31 38.14 10.73
CA LYS A 2 -123.46 37.84 9.55
C LYS A 2 -122.30 38.85 9.40
N LYS A 3 -121.00 38.55 9.29
CA LYS A 3 -120.24 37.33 8.92
C LYS A 3 -118.74 37.57 9.19
N THR A 4 -118.03 36.47 9.32
CA THR A 4 -116.59 36.21 9.30
C THR A 4 -115.85 36.54 7.99
N LEU A 5 -114.50 36.67 8.09
CA LEU A 5 -113.42 36.33 7.11
C LEU A 5 -112.59 37.46 6.42
N LEU A 6 -111.28 37.12 6.25
CA LEU A 6 -110.13 37.71 5.51
C LEU A 6 -109.26 38.72 6.31
N SER A 7 -108.06 38.41 6.81
CA SER A 7 -106.91 37.63 6.32
C SER A 7 -106.22 38.25 5.08
N LEU A 8 -104.95 38.63 5.27
CA LEU A 8 -103.88 38.83 4.27
C LEU A 8 -103.85 40.14 3.45
N ALA A 9 -103.16 41.13 4.00
CA ALA A 9 -101.98 41.73 3.37
C ALA A 9 -100.98 42.05 4.51
N LEU A 10 -100.00 41.20 4.83
CA LEU A 10 -98.63 41.28 4.29
C LEU A 10 -98.20 42.76 4.18
N ILE A 11 -97.37 43.29 5.09
CA ILE A 11 -95.91 43.10 5.13
C ILE A 11 -95.50 43.04 6.62
N SER A 12 -95.23 41.87 7.18
CA SER A 12 -93.85 41.38 7.39
C SER A 12 -92.88 42.46 7.87
N ILE A 13 -92.97 42.81 9.15
CA ILE A 13 -91.76 43.06 9.95
C ILE A 13 -91.78 42.00 11.06
N THR A 14 -91.60 40.75 10.65
CA THR A 14 -90.79 39.82 11.43
C THR A 14 -89.42 40.47 11.52
N TYR A 15 -89.18 41.29 12.55
CA TYR A 15 -87.83 41.42 13.05
C TYR A 15 -87.51 40.04 13.61
N CYS A 16 -86.87 39.21 12.78
CA CYS A 16 -86.02 38.15 13.26
C CYS A 16 -84.91 38.85 14.05
N ALA A 17 -85.21 39.24 15.30
CA ALA A 17 -84.17 39.56 16.24
C ALA A 17 -83.47 38.24 16.51
N ASN A 18 -82.41 37.98 15.75
CA ASN A 18 -81.52 36.86 15.99
C ASN A 18 -81.17 36.87 17.48
N ALA A 19 -81.20 35.70 18.13
CA ALA A 19 -80.90 35.54 19.56
C ALA A 19 -79.40 35.77 19.90
N GLN A 20 -78.72 36.59 19.11
CA GLN A 20 -77.32 36.94 19.24
C GLN A 20 -77.17 38.07 20.26
N VAL A 21 -76.27 37.90 21.22
CA VAL A 21 -75.91 38.92 22.19
C VAL A 21 -74.62 39.59 21.71
N GLY A 22 -74.71 40.88 21.38
CA GLY A 22 -73.54 41.71 21.11
C GLY A 22 -73.13 42.50 22.35
N VAL A 23 -71.85 42.43 22.72
CA VAL A 23 -71.23 43.32 23.71
C VAL A 23 -70.17 44.16 23.00
N GLY A 24 -70.38 45.47 22.95
CA GLY A 24 -69.49 46.37 22.21
C GLY A 24 -69.74 46.43 20.70
N THR A 25 -70.76 45.74 20.17
CA THR A 25 -71.17 45.80 18.76
C THR A 25 -72.69 45.77 18.61
N ASN A 26 -73.22 46.50 17.63
CA ASN A 26 -74.64 46.51 17.27
C ASN A 26 -74.97 45.51 16.15
N THR A 27 -73.95 44.83 15.59
CA THR A 27 -74.07 43.85 14.51
C THR A 27 -73.31 42.57 14.87
N PRO A 28 -73.75 41.82 15.89
CA PRO A 28 -73.03 40.64 16.38
C PRO A 28 -72.91 39.56 15.28
N GLN A 29 -71.71 39.01 15.12
CA GLN A 29 -71.40 37.99 14.10
C GLN A 29 -71.50 36.55 14.62
N SER A 30 -71.77 36.35 15.91
CA SER A 30 -71.94 35.04 16.55
C SER A 30 -73.05 35.09 17.61
N THR A 31 -73.38 33.96 18.25
CA THR A 31 -74.40 33.92 19.33
C THR A 31 -74.02 34.78 20.53
N LEU A 32 -72.73 34.91 20.82
CA LEU A 32 -72.16 35.89 21.74
C LEU A 32 -70.93 36.51 21.07
N ASP A 33 -71.06 37.76 20.62
CA ASP A 33 -69.99 38.52 19.99
C ASP A 33 -69.53 39.64 20.93
N ILE A 34 -68.25 39.61 21.31
CA ILE A 34 -67.65 40.56 22.24
C ILE A 34 -66.53 41.29 21.51
N VAL A 35 -66.80 42.54 21.14
CA VAL A 35 -65.84 43.39 20.42
C VAL A 35 -65.18 44.33 21.41
N GLY A 36 -63.86 44.19 21.56
CA GLY A 36 -63.04 45.07 22.40
C GLY A 36 -62.86 46.48 21.82
N LYS A 37 -62.27 47.36 22.62
CA LYS A 37 -61.88 48.74 22.28
C LYS A 37 -60.35 48.87 22.30
N PRO A 38 -59.63 48.25 21.34
CA PRO A 38 -58.17 48.07 21.41
C PRO A 38 -57.34 49.36 21.43
N THR A 39 -57.94 50.51 21.10
CA THR A 39 -57.29 51.83 21.14
C THR A 39 -57.62 52.65 22.38
N ASP A 40 -58.58 52.22 23.21
CA ASP A 40 -58.97 52.89 24.46
C ASP A 40 -58.13 52.36 25.63
N THR A 41 -57.07 53.08 25.99
CA THR A 41 -56.15 52.66 27.05
C THR A 41 -56.73 52.82 28.47
N ALA A 42 -57.92 53.42 28.63
CA ALA A 42 -58.59 53.56 29.93
C ALA A 42 -59.56 52.41 30.24
N THR A 43 -59.96 51.65 29.22
CA THR A 43 -60.93 50.55 29.35
C THR A 43 -60.23 49.21 29.09
N PRO A 44 -60.10 48.32 30.09
CA PRO A 44 -59.56 46.98 29.87
C PRO A 44 -60.47 46.15 28.95
N ASP A 45 -59.89 45.59 27.89
CA ASP A 45 -60.56 44.59 27.06
C ASP A 45 -60.41 43.18 27.65
N GLY A 46 -61.49 42.40 27.61
CA GLY A 46 -61.45 40.98 27.96
C GLY A 46 -62.75 40.45 28.56
N VAL A 47 -62.75 39.14 28.83
CA VAL A 47 -63.83 38.44 29.52
C VAL A 47 -63.28 37.84 30.79
N ILE A 48 -63.86 38.20 31.94
CA ILE A 48 -63.52 37.59 33.23
C ILE A 48 -64.46 36.40 33.44
N ALA A 49 -63.92 35.18 33.37
CA ALA A 49 -64.68 33.98 33.71
C ALA A 49 -64.98 33.93 35.22
N PRO A 50 -66.04 33.20 35.64
CA PRO A 50 -66.34 33.00 37.06
C PRO A 50 -65.13 32.45 37.82
N ARG A 51 -64.80 33.10 38.95
CA ARG A 51 -63.72 32.66 39.84
C ARG A 51 -64.25 31.62 40.82
N VAL A 52 -63.67 30.43 40.84
CA VAL A 52 -64.11 29.30 41.67
C VAL A 52 -62.91 28.57 42.26
N SER A 53 -63.01 28.10 43.50
CA SER A 53 -61.97 27.22 44.06
C SER A 53 -62.16 25.78 43.55
N VAL A 54 -61.12 24.97 43.64
CA VAL A 54 -61.22 23.53 43.34
C VAL A 54 -62.26 22.83 44.24
N ALA A 55 -62.34 23.20 45.52
CA ALA A 55 -63.37 22.68 46.44
C ALA A 55 -64.81 23.00 45.98
N ASN A 56 -65.04 24.19 45.43
CA ASN A 56 -66.34 24.57 44.88
C ASN A 56 -66.69 23.78 43.62
N LEU A 57 -65.69 23.42 42.81
CA LEU A 57 -65.89 22.58 41.63
C LEU A 57 -66.16 21.13 42.01
N ASP A 58 -65.47 20.59 43.00
CA ASP A 58 -65.73 19.26 43.58
C ASP A 58 -67.16 19.15 44.10
N ALA A 59 -67.60 20.14 44.89
CA ALA A 59 -68.97 20.19 45.41
C ALA A 59 -70.03 20.29 44.30
N LYS A 60 -69.66 20.87 43.14
CA LYS A 60 -70.54 21.02 41.97
C LYS A 60 -70.38 19.90 40.95
N ASN A 61 -69.62 18.84 41.23
CA ASN A 61 -69.33 17.78 40.26
C ASN A 61 -70.59 17.19 39.62
N ALA A 62 -71.65 16.96 40.39
CA ALA A 62 -72.92 16.43 39.89
C ALA A 62 -73.69 17.39 38.95
N ALA A 63 -73.39 18.69 39.00
CA ALA A 63 -74.05 19.71 38.17
C ALA A 63 -73.36 19.91 36.81
N TYR A 64 -72.13 19.43 36.63
CA TYR A 64 -71.40 19.51 35.37
C TYR A 64 -71.58 18.20 34.58
N THR A 65 -72.50 18.22 33.63
CA THR A 65 -72.80 17.12 32.70
C THR A 65 -72.32 17.47 31.29
N THR A 66 -72.52 16.58 30.32
CA THR A 66 -72.18 16.83 28.91
C THR A 66 -72.80 18.11 28.34
N ALA A 67 -73.94 18.56 28.87
CA ALA A 67 -74.58 19.82 28.49
C ALA A 67 -73.77 21.08 28.84
N GLN A 68 -72.81 20.98 29.78
CA GLN A 68 -71.92 22.08 30.19
C GLN A 68 -70.53 21.99 29.52
N THR A 69 -70.35 21.13 28.51
CA THR A 69 -69.10 21.07 27.74
C THR A 69 -68.77 22.45 27.15
N GLY A 70 -67.54 22.90 27.37
CA GLY A 70 -67.07 24.24 26.97
C GLY A 70 -67.26 25.32 28.04
N ALA A 71 -67.80 25.00 29.22
CA ALA A 71 -67.87 25.95 30.33
C ALA A 71 -66.45 26.36 30.77
N ILE A 72 -66.18 27.67 30.83
CA ILE A 72 -64.88 28.23 31.21
C ILE A 72 -64.96 28.83 32.62
N VAL A 73 -63.96 28.54 33.44
CA VAL A 73 -63.80 29.13 34.77
C VAL A 73 -62.36 29.56 35.01
N TYR A 74 -62.16 30.48 35.95
CA TYR A 74 -60.85 30.76 36.51
C TYR A 74 -60.75 30.12 37.89
N VAL A 75 -59.92 29.09 38.03
CA VAL A 75 -59.64 28.49 39.33
C VAL A 75 -58.75 29.44 40.12
N ASN A 76 -59.27 30.01 41.21
CA ASN A 76 -58.56 31.03 42.00
C ASN A 76 -57.92 30.49 43.29
N ASP A 77 -58.25 29.26 43.69
CA ASP A 77 -57.72 28.62 44.90
C ASP A 77 -57.68 27.09 44.71
N ILE A 78 -56.54 26.51 45.06
CA ILE A 78 -56.25 25.06 44.99
C ILE A 78 -55.84 24.48 46.34
N SER A 79 -56.00 25.23 47.43
CA SER A 79 -55.58 24.83 48.78
C SER A 79 -56.21 23.53 49.28
N ALA A 80 -57.40 23.19 48.77
CA ALA A 80 -58.02 21.89 48.96
C ALA A 80 -57.57 20.92 47.86
N SER A 81 -56.85 19.85 48.23
CA SER A 81 -56.57 18.77 47.27
C SER A 81 -57.88 18.09 46.84
N SER A 82 -58.10 17.96 45.52
CA SER A 82 -59.28 17.29 45.00
C SER A 82 -59.12 15.76 45.01
N THR A 83 -60.21 15.06 45.34
CA THR A 83 -60.33 13.60 45.20
C THR A 83 -61.33 13.19 44.12
N VAL A 84 -61.92 14.16 43.41
CA VAL A 84 -62.95 13.94 42.40
C VAL A 84 -62.31 13.82 41.02
N THR A 85 -62.66 12.78 40.26
CA THR A 85 -62.06 12.49 38.94
C THR A 85 -62.14 13.66 37.97
N ALA A 86 -63.26 14.40 37.98
CA ALA A 86 -63.48 15.53 37.07
C ALA A 86 -62.54 16.72 37.33
N THR A 87 -62.05 16.89 38.56
CA THR A 87 -61.25 18.06 39.00
C THR A 87 -59.83 17.67 39.39
N ALA A 88 -59.49 16.38 39.35
CA ALA A 88 -58.16 15.84 39.66
C ALA A 88 -57.00 16.48 38.86
N ALA A 89 -57.27 17.03 37.67
CA ALA A 89 -56.27 17.71 36.84
C ALA A 89 -56.00 19.17 37.23
N ILE A 90 -56.72 19.72 38.22
CA ILE A 90 -56.56 21.09 38.70
C ILE A 90 -55.44 21.14 39.75
N ASN A 91 -54.23 21.48 39.32
CA ASN A 91 -53.02 21.51 40.16
C ASN A 91 -52.39 22.92 40.27
N ALA A 92 -53.02 23.93 39.69
CA ALA A 92 -52.55 25.31 39.70
C ALA A 92 -53.74 26.26 39.53
N VAL A 93 -53.62 27.46 40.09
CA VAL A 93 -54.51 28.60 39.77
C VAL A 93 -54.40 28.93 38.28
N GLY A 94 -55.53 29.21 37.62
CA GLY A 94 -55.55 29.55 36.19
C GLY A 94 -56.90 29.30 35.53
N TYR A 95 -56.97 29.50 34.21
CA TYR A 95 -58.17 29.21 33.43
C TYR A 95 -58.31 27.71 33.13
N TYR A 96 -59.52 27.20 33.25
CA TYR A 96 -59.91 25.83 32.92
C TYR A 96 -61.22 25.82 32.11
N TYR A 97 -61.38 24.84 31.22
CA TYR A 97 -62.66 24.55 30.57
C TYR A 97 -63.13 23.13 30.90
N PHE A 98 -64.44 22.90 30.92
CA PHE A 98 -65.01 21.57 31.10
C PHE A 98 -65.11 20.84 29.75
N ASP A 99 -64.50 19.66 29.62
CA ASP A 99 -64.47 18.89 28.37
C ASP A 99 -65.68 17.95 28.19
N GLY A 100 -66.65 18.01 29.11
CA GLY A 100 -67.80 17.11 29.18
C GLY A 100 -67.64 16.00 30.21
N THR A 101 -66.42 15.77 30.70
CA THR A 101 -66.10 14.76 31.72
C THR A 101 -65.21 15.29 32.85
N LYS A 102 -64.31 16.23 32.56
CA LYS A 102 -63.33 16.80 33.49
C LYS A 102 -62.96 18.23 33.14
N TRP A 103 -62.29 18.90 34.07
CA TRP A 103 -61.72 20.23 33.91
C TRP A 103 -60.32 20.16 33.32
N VAL A 104 -60.11 20.83 32.20
CA VAL A 104 -58.85 20.88 31.45
C VAL A 104 -58.29 22.29 31.52
N LYS A 105 -57.01 22.41 31.89
CA LYS A 105 -56.33 23.71 31.98
C LYS A 105 -56.15 24.31 30.59
N PHE A 106 -56.37 25.61 30.44
CA PHE A 106 -55.84 26.33 29.28
C PHE A 106 -54.32 26.37 29.39
N THR A 107 -53.66 25.49 28.65
CA THR A 107 -52.21 25.53 28.48
C THR A 107 -51.86 26.52 27.38
N PRO A 108 -50.98 27.51 27.61
CA PRO A 108 -50.43 28.29 26.51
C PRO A 108 -49.73 27.35 25.53
N ALA A 109 -49.72 27.70 24.25
CA ALA A 109 -48.90 27.00 23.26
C ALA A 109 -47.45 27.08 23.73
N VAL A 110 -46.91 25.97 24.23
CA VAL A 110 -45.51 25.92 24.63
C VAL A 110 -44.72 25.91 23.33
N ALA A 111 -43.93 26.96 23.08
CA ALA A 111 -42.85 26.87 22.10
C ALA A 111 -41.92 25.76 22.60
N THR A 112 -41.87 24.64 21.88
CA THR A 112 -40.94 23.54 22.15
C THR A 112 -39.52 24.11 22.13
N GLN A 113 -38.88 24.23 23.30
CA GLN A 113 -37.47 24.60 23.39
C GLN A 113 -36.64 23.32 23.46
N ASP A 114 -35.80 23.09 22.43
CA ASP A 114 -35.03 21.86 22.19
C ASP A 114 -33.71 21.75 22.96
N LEU A 115 -33.36 22.75 23.76
CA LEU A 115 -32.15 22.73 24.59
C LEU A 115 -32.51 22.85 26.08
N ARG A 116 -32.41 21.74 26.81
CA ARG A 116 -32.41 21.74 28.28
C ARG A 116 -30.98 21.59 28.78
N LEU A 117 -30.53 22.56 29.58
CA LEU A 117 -29.29 22.44 30.34
C LEU A 117 -29.52 21.45 31.50
N VAL A 118 -28.70 20.41 31.63
CA VAL A 118 -28.79 19.44 32.75
C VAL A 118 -27.45 19.38 33.48
N GLY A 119 -27.47 19.73 34.77
CA GLY A 119 -26.24 19.92 35.55
C GLY A 119 -25.55 21.24 35.19
N THR A 120 -24.32 21.41 35.66
CA THR A 120 -23.59 22.68 35.55
C THR A 120 -23.05 22.96 34.14
N ASN A 121 -22.82 21.95 33.28
CA ASN A 121 -22.13 22.12 31.98
C ASN A 121 -22.54 21.12 30.85
N ASN A 122 -23.71 20.45 30.88
CA ASN A 122 -24.09 19.53 29.79
C ASN A 122 -25.18 20.11 28.88
N HIS A 123 -24.94 20.06 27.55
CA HIS A 123 -25.93 20.33 26.52
C HIS A 123 -26.49 18.99 25.99
N LEU A 124 -27.70 18.62 26.42
CA LEU A 124 -28.46 17.51 25.84
C LEU A 124 -29.49 18.09 24.87
N THR A 125 -29.37 17.79 23.58
CA THR A 125 -30.42 18.15 22.61
C THR A 125 -31.40 16.99 22.45
N GLN A 126 -32.65 17.40 22.43
CA GLN A 126 -33.94 16.71 22.54
C GLN A 126 -34.17 15.46 21.66
N ASP A 127 -33.37 14.40 21.81
CA ASP A 127 -33.78 13.04 21.42
C ASP A 127 -33.34 11.94 22.42
N ALA A 128 -32.86 12.35 23.60
CA ALA A 128 -32.93 11.53 24.81
C ALA A 128 -34.40 11.52 25.31
N GLY A 129 -35.28 10.91 24.51
CA GLY A 129 -36.72 10.84 24.72
C GLY A 129 -37.11 10.07 25.99
N ILE A 130 -38.18 10.54 26.62
CA ILE A 130 -38.79 10.03 27.85
C ILE A 130 -39.13 8.54 27.71
N GLY A 131 -38.56 7.71 28.60
CA GLY A 131 -38.86 6.28 28.74
C GLY A 131 -37.63 5.43 29.01
N SER A 132 -37.44 5.04 30.27
CA SER A 132 -36.35 4.21 30.81
C SER A 132 -34.95 4.83 30.76
N ASN A 133 -34.55 5.42 31.89
CA ASN A 133 -33.20 5.85 32.27
C ASN A 133 -32.70 7.15 31.61
N GLY A 134 -33.34 8.25 32.02
CA GLY A 134 -32.61 9.50 32.17
C GLY A 134 -31.26 9.19 32.80
N SER A 135 -30.19 9.56 32.10
CA SER A 135 -28.82 9.28 32.47
C SER A 135 -28.64 9.46 33.99
N SER A 136 -28.28 8.40 34.71
CA SER A 136 -27.12 8.60 35.57
C SER A 136 -26.01 8.92 34.58
N LEU A 137 -25.82 10.19 34.21
CA LEU A 137 -24.45 10.62 33.99
C LEU A 137 -23.90 10.32 35.37
N GLY A 138 -23.17 9.23 35.55
CA GLY A 138 -22.62 9.00 36.87
C GLY A 138 -21.60 10.12 37.16
N THR A 139 -20.49 9.86 37.83
CA THR A 139 -19.65 10.98 38.29
C THR A 139 -18.83 11.68 37.18
N GLY A 140 -19.10 11.39 35.90
CA GLY A 140 -18.37 11.93 34.75
C GLY A 140 -18.89 13.30 34.28
N THR A 141 -17.97 14.16 33.81
CA THR A 141 -18.24 15.56 33.44
C THR A 141 -17.88 15.85 31.98
N ASP A 142 -18.33 16.99 31.46
CA ASP A 142 -17.92 17.55 30.16
C ASP A 142 -18.24 16.64 28.96
N ASN A 143 -19.42 16.02 28.98
CA ASN A 143 -19.89 15.13 27.92
C ASN A 143 -20.92 15.83 27.01
N ILE A 144 -20.84 15.58 25.71
CA ILE A 144 -21.84 16.01 24.70
C ILE A 144 -22.56 14.76 24.20
N ALA A 145 -23.89 14.76 24.24
CA ALA A 145 -24.73 13.65 23.76
C ALA A 145 -25.91 14.18 22.94
N ILE A 146 -25.94 13.85 21.65
CA ILE A 146 -26.91 14.34 20.67
C ILE A 146 -27.41 13.16 19.83
N GLY A 147 -28.69 12.81 19.99
CA GLY A 147 -29.35 11.73 19.23
C GLY A 147 -29.96 10.67 20.14
N SER A 148 -30.80 9.80 19.57
CA SER A 148 -31.48 8.75 20.34
C SER A 148 -30.50 7.68 20.83
N ASN A 149 -30.70 7.20 22.06
CA ASN A 149 -29.86 6.16 22.70
C ASN A 149 -28.35 6.46 22.79
N THR A 150 -27.93 7.72 22.67
CA THR A 150 -26.51 8.08 22.84
C THR A 150 -26.10 8.08 24.30
N SER A 151 -24.93 7.50 24.62
CA SER A 151 -24.31 7.60 25.95
C SER A 151 -25.21 7.21 27.15
N ASN A 152 -26.18 6.32 26.96
CA ASN A 152 -27.20 5.97 27.98
C ASN A 152 -26.70 5.04 29.11
N LYS A 153 -25.44 4.59 29.07
CA LYS A 153 -24.84 3.69 30.07
C LYS A 153 -23.65 4.26 30.84
N ILE A 154 -23.31 5.55 30.67
CA ILE A 154 -22.15 6.17 31.31
C ILE A 154 -22.27 6.10 32.85
N THR A 155 -21.27 5.56 33.54
CA THR A 155 -21.18 5.56 35.02
C THR A 155 -20.11 6.51 35.57
N ASN A 156 -19.00 6.75 34.86
CA ASN A 156 -17.98 7.72 35.31
C ASN A 156 -17.08 8.27 34.19
N ALA A 157 -17.47 8.12 32.91
CA ALA A 157 -16.73 8.65 31.78
C ALA A 157 -16.86 10.19 31.65
N SER A 158 -15.75 10.87 31.38
CA SER A 158 -15.69 12.33 31.17
C SER A 158 -15.13 12.70 29.80
N SER A 159 -15.37 13.94 29.37
CA SER A 159 -14.81 14.54 28.14
C SER A 159 -15.15 13.77 26.86
N THR A 160 -16.37 13.21 26.76
CA THR A 160 -16.80 12.43 25.59
C THR A 160 -17.75 13.23 24.68
N ILE A 161 -17.70 12.99 23.38
CA ILE A 161 -18.61 13.56 22.38
C ILE A 161 -19.33 12.41 21.67
N ALA A 162 -20.65 12.33 21.79
CA ALA A 162 -21.51 11.36 21.11
C ALA A 162 -22.56 12.10 20.29
N ILE A 163 -22.51 11.99 18.96
CA ILE A 163 -23.44 12.64 18.04
C ILE A 163 -23.92 11.63 17.01
N GLY A 164 -25.22 11.34 16.97
CA GLY A 164 -25.86 10.36 16.08
C GLY A 164 -26.45 9.17 16.84
N GLY A 165 -27.54 8.59 16.33
CA GLY A 165 -28.28 7.53 17.02
C GLY A 165 -27.40 6.35 17.47
N SER A 166 -27.52 5.98 18.75
CA SER A 166 -26.76 4.92 19.42
C SER A 166 -25.23 5.10 19.43
N ALA A 167 -24.70 6.32 19.18
CA ALA A 167 -23.29 6.60 19.39
C ALA A 167 -22.92 6.42 20.89
N LEU A 168 -21.84 5.68 21.18
CA LEU A 168 -21.39 5.35 22.54
C LEU A 168 -22.47 4.73 23.47
N SER A 169 -23.47 4.03 22.90
CA SER A 169 -24.60 3.47 23.67
C SER A 169 -24.24 2.43 24.74
N ASN A 170 -23.02 1.90 24.75
CA ASN A 170 -22.58 0.95 25.78
C ASN A 170 -21.42 1.45 26.64
N LEU A 171 -20.99 2.71 26.49
CA LEU A 171 -19.88 3.25 27.25
C LEU A 171 -20.28 3.36 28.73
N THR A 172 -19.56 2.68 29.63
CA THR A 172 -19.74 2.74 31.08
C THR A 172 -18.66 3.59 31.72
N SER A 173 -17.39 3.29 31.46
CA SER A 173 -16.23 4.07 31.88
C SER A 173 -15.34 4.40 30.67
N GLY A 174 -14.37 5.30 30.82
CA GLY A 174 -13.44 5.63 29.75
C GLY A 174 -13.65 7.02 29.16
N GLN A 175 -12.63 7.87 29.31
CA GLN A 175 -12.66 9.29 29.00
C GLN A 175 -12.17 9.62 27.59
N GLY A 176 -12.54 10.80 27.09
CA GLY A 176 -11.92 11.41 25.90
C GLY A 176 -12.32 10.80 24.57
N ASN A 177 -13.46 10.10 24.49
CA ASN A 177 -13.94 9.49 23.25
C ASN A 177 -14.73 10.49 22.39
N ILE A 178 -14.44 10.57 21.09
CA ILE A 178 -15.23 11.29 20.09
C ILE A 178 -15.91 10.25 19.19
N ALA A 179 -17.23 10.27 19.11
CA ALA A 179 -18.05 9.37 18.30
C ALA A 179 -19.13 10.18 17.56
N ILE A 180 -18.93 10.35 16.25
CA ILE A 180 -19.83 11.13 15.40
C ILE A 180 -20.34 10.25 14.25
N GLY A 181 -21.63 9.93 14.25
CA GLY A 181 -22.30 9.05 13.30
C GLY A 181 -23.25 8.08 13.99
N VAL A 182 -24.13 7.45 13.21
CA VAL A 182 -25.04 6.42 13.73
C VAL A 182 -24.26 5.15 14.05
N GLN A 183 -24.49 4.59 15.24
CA GLN A 183 -23.82 3.39 15.77
C GLN A 183 -22.29 3.48 15.88
N THR A 184 -21.73 4.69 15.88
CA THR A 184 -20.28 4.90 16.07
C THR A 184 -19.88 4.55 17.51
N GLN A 185 -18.87 3.69 17.68
CA GLN A 185 -18.45 3.17 19.00
C GLN A 185 -19.58 2.55 19.85
N ALA A 186 -20.63 1.98 19.23
CA ALA A 186 -21.82 1.54 19.94
C ALA A 186 -21.59 0.43 20.99
N SER A 187 -20.57 -0.42 20.83
CA SER A 187 -20.22 -1.51 21.75
C SER A 187 -18.98 -1.24 22.61
N THR A 188 -18.41 -0.03 22.55
CA THR A 188 -17.32 0.40 23.45
C THR A 188 -17.84 0.51 24.88
N THR A 189 -17.20 -0.15 25.84
CA THR A 189 -17.60 -0.15 27.27
C THR A 189 -16.65 0.64 28.17
N THR A 190 -15.33 0.45 28.03
CA THR A 190 -14.31 1.02 28.93
C THR A 190 -13.16 1.73 28.19
N GLY A 191 -13.20 1.76 26.85
CA GLY A 191 -12.13 2.32 26.01
C GLY A 191 -11.94 3.83 26.18
N THR A 192 -10.74 4.34 25.94
CA THR A 192 -10.36 5.74 26.18
C THR A 192 -9.72 6.39 24.96
N TYR A 193 -9.89 7.71 24.83
CA TYR A 193 -9.17 8.54 23.84
C TYR A 193 -9.32 8.08 22.38
N ASN A 194 -10.48 7.51 22.03
CA ASN A 194 -10.76 7.10 20.66
C ASN A 194 -11.46 8.20 19.88
N THR A 195 -11.05 8.46 18.64
CA THR A 195 -11.74 9.39 17.73
C THR A 195 -12.36 8.61 16.58
N ALA A 196 -13.69 8.56 16.49
CA ALA A 196 -14.42 7.84 15.46
C ALA A 196 -15.47 8.73 14.80
N VAL A 197 -15.47 8.77 13.47
CA VAL A 197 -16.40 9.56 12.67
C VAL A 197 -16.87 8.73 11.47
N GLY A 198 -18.17 8.47 11.37
CA GLY A 198 -18.80 7.69 10.30
C GLY A 198 -19.76 6.62 10.80
N TYR A 199 -20.66 6.18 9.93
CA TYR A 199 -21.65 5.13 10.23
C TYR A 199 -20.96 3.83 10.66
N ASN A 200 -21.33 3.29 11.83
CA ASN A 200 -20.85 2.00 12.34
C ASN A 200 -19.30 1.92 12.39
N SER A 201 -18.63 3.05 12.66
CA SER A 201 -17.18 3.16 12.80
C SER A 201 -16.73 2.82 14.21
N LEU A 202 -15.60 2.10 14.33
CA LEU A 202 -14.94 1.72 15.58
C LEU A 202 -15.87 1.11 16.62
N THR A 203 -16.79 0.24 16.18
CA THR A 203 -17.93 -0.21 17.00
C THR A 203 -17.53 -1.05 18.20
N GLN A 204 -16.33 -1.63 18.24
CA GLN A 204 -15.92 -2.56 19.29
C GLN A 204 -14.56 -2.18 19.92
N GLN A 205 -14.55 -1.39 21.00
CA GLN A 205 -13.32 -1.05 21.75
C GLN A 205 -13.48 -1.29 23.26
N ASN A 206 -13.61 -2.54 23.68
CA ASN A 206 -13.68 -2.88 25.11
C ASN A 206 -12.27 -2.90 25.73
N SER A 207 -11.96 -1.98 26.64
CA SER A 207 -10.65 -1.85 27.32
C SER A 207 -9.47 -1.46 26.42
N TYR A 208 -9.73 -0.94 25.22
CA TYR A 208 -8.73 -0.46 24.26
C TYR A 208 -8.93 1.03 23.94
N GLY A 209 -7.87 1.72 23.56
CA GLY A 209 -7.87 3.17 23.40
C GLY A 209 -6.85 3.72 22.40
N ASN A 210 -6.85 5.05 22.29
CA ASN A 210 -5.96 5.83 21.42
C ASN A 210 -6.09 5.50 19.92
N SER A 211 -7.26 5.07 19.45
CA SER A 211 -7.48 4.77 18.04
C SER A 211 -8.27 5.88 17.32
N THR A 212 -7.93 6.16 16.06
CA THR A 212 -8.64 7.09 15.18
C THR A 212 -9.27 6.32 14.02
N ALA A 213 -10.59 6.44 13.81
CA ALA A 213 -11.34 5.76 12.77
C ALA A 213 -12.28 6.72 12.01
N LEU A 214 -11.90 7.16 10.82
CA LEU A 214 -12.64 8.09 9.98
C LEU A 214 -13.15 7.40 8.71
N GLY A 215 -14.45 7.19 8.61
CA GLY A 215 -15.10 6.55 7.46
C GLY A 215 -16.22 5.57 7.87
N ALA A 216 -17.16 5.31 6.97
CA ALA A 216 -18.20 4.31 7.22
C ALA A 216 -17.56 2.92 7.38
N TYR A 217 -17.92 2.21 8.45
CA TYR A 217 -17.40 0.89 8.81
C TYR A 217 -15.87 0.82 9.02
N ALA A 218 -15.18 1.95 9.22
CA ALA A 218 -13.77 1.92 9.60
C ALA A 218 -13.61 1.22 10.95
N MET A 219 -12.74 0.21 11.05
CA MET A 219 -12.50 -0.60 12.25
C MET A 219 -13.77 -1.15 12.94
N ASN A 220 -14.82 -1.51 12.20
CA ASN A 220 -16.09 -1.98 12.78
C ASN A 220 -16.04 -3.39 13.41
N ASN A 221 -14.90 -4.07 13.35
CA ASN A 221 -14.65 -5.33 14.06
C ASN A 221 -13.33 -5.31 14.85
N GLY A 222 -12.59 -4.19 14.81
CA GLY A 222 -11.24 -4.09 15.34
C GLY A 222 -11.24 -3.86 16.84
N PHE A 223 -10.45 -4.65 17.58
CA PHE A 223 -10.11 -4.46 18.98
C PHE A 223 -8.59 -4.28 19.11
N GLY A 224 -8.09 -3.44 20.02
CA GLY A 224 -6.66 -3.16 20.23
C GLY A 224 -6.31 -1.66 20.13
N ASN A 225 -5.10 -1.28 20.54
CA ASN A 225 -4.72 0.11 20.84
C ASN A 225 -3.97 0.80 19.69
N ASN A 226 -3.96 2.14 19.70
CA ASN A 226 -3.05 2.97 18.89
C ASN A 226 -3.19 2.76 17.37
N ASN A 227 -4.40 2.53 16.86
CA ASN A 227 -4.62 2.35 15.43
C ASN A 227 -5.15 3.63 14.76
N THR A 228 -4.71 3.92 13.55
CA THR A 228 -5.29 4.96 12.70
C THR A 228 -5.89 4.31 11.47
N ALA A 229 -7.19 4.49 11.22
CA ALA A 229 -7.92 3.99 10.07
C ALA A 229 -8.71 5.12 9.41
N ILE A 230 -8.38 5.47 8.17
CA ILE A 230 -9.02 6.56 7.42
C ILE A 230 -9.49 6.02 6.07
N GLY A 231 -10.80 5.91 5.87
CA GLY A 231 -11.43 5.40 4.66
C GLY A 231 -12.57 4.43 4.96
N GLY A 232 -13.51 4.28 4.01
CA GLY A 232 -14.61 3.32 4.15
C GLY A 232 -14.08 1.89 4.25
N TYR A 233 -14.53 1.14 5.25
CA TYR A 233 -14.09 -0.23 5.55
C TYR A 233 -12.58 -0.37 5.85
N ALA A 234 -11.84 0.70 6.13
CA ALA A 234 -10.44 0.60 6.55
C ALA A 234 -10.34 -0.17 7.88
N GLY A 235 -9.63 -1.28 7.90
CA GLY A 235 -9.46 -2.16 9.06
C GLY A 235 -10.72 -2.95 9.46
N ALA A 236 -11.73 -3.05 8.59
CA ALA A 236 -12.99 -3.73 8.91
C ALA A 236 -12.86 -5.25 9.15
N GLY A 237 -11.82 -5.89 8.61
CA GLY A 237 -11.54 -7.33 8.77
C GLY A 237 -10.52 -7.64 9.86
N LEU A 238 -10.10 -6.66 10.65
CA LEU A 238 -9.05 -6.83 11.66
C LEU A 238 -9.61 -7.41 12.96
N ALA A 239 -9.10 -8.56 13.40
CA ALA A 239 -9.35 -9.12 14.73
C ALA A 239 -8.09 -8.99 15.61
N GLN A 240 -8.19 -8.25 16.73
CA GLN A 240 -7.09 -7.96 17.68
C GLN A 240 -5.85 -7.34 16.99
N ASN A 241 -5.71 -6.02 16.96
CA ASN A 241 -4.63 -5.35 16.24
C ASN A 241 -4.20 -4.09 16.99
N SER A 242 -2.89 -3.83 17.08
CA SER A 242 -2.37 -2.59 17.68
C SER A 242 -1.30 -1.96 16.82
N ASP A 243 -1.16 -0.64 16.94
CA ASP A 243 -0.09 0.14 16.32
C ASP A 243 -0.11 0.10 14.78
N ASN A 244 -1.30 0.09 14.16
CA ASN A 244 -1.45 0.11 12.69
C ASN A 244 -1.87 1.49 12.16
N THR A 245 -1.35 1.87 11.00
CA THR A 245 -1.81 3.03 10.20
C THR A 245 -2.38 2.54 8.88
N LEU A 246 -3.67 2.78 8.64
CA LEU A 246 -4.46 2.29 7.51
C LEU A 246 -5.13 3.48 6.84
N VAL A 247 -4.76 3.79 5.60
CA VAL A 247 -5.29 4.96 4.89
C VAL A 247 -5.75 4.57 3.49
N GLY A 248 -7.04 4.75 3.23
CA GLY A 248 -7.74 4.49 1.99
C GLY A 248 -8.86 3.46 2.14
N ALA A 249 -9.63 3.26 1.06
CA ALA A 249 -10.85 2.44 1.11
C ALA A 249 -10.55 0.94 0.98
N ASN A 250 -11.26 0.13 1.78
CA ASN A 250 -11.13 -1.33 1.80
C ASN A 250 -9.69 -1.81 2.06
N VAL A 251 -8.96 -1.16 2.97
CA VAL A 251 -7.67 -1.67 3.47
C VAL A 251 -7.96 -2.68 4.58
N LEU A 252 -7.49 -3.92 4.43
CA LEU A 252 -7.73 -5.04 5.35
C LEU A 252 -9.22 -5.24 5.71
N LYS A 253 -10.08 -5.22 4.70
CA LYS A 253 -11.53 -5.44 4.83
C LYS A 253 -11.90 -6.91 5.04
N ALA A 254 -11.19 -7.84 4.40
CA ALA A 254 -11.41 -9.28 4.56
C ALA A 254 -10.65 -9.79 5.79
N ASN A 255 -11.20 -10.80 6.49
CA ASN A 255 -10.65 -11.39 7.70
C ASN A 255 -9.16 -11.73 7.53
N VAL A 256 -8.30 -10.89 8.11
CA VAL A 256 -6.89 -11.21 8.31
C VAL A 256 -6.76 -12.16 9.50
N GLY A 257 -5.71 -12.96 9.50
CA GLY A 257 -5.37 -13.80 10.66
C GLY A 257 -5.18 -12.97 11.93
N THR A 258 -5.08 -13.65 13.06
CA THR A 258 -4.94 -13.00 14.37
C THR A 258 -3.68 -12.13 14.44
N ASN A 259 -3.83 -10.91 14.96
CA ASN A 259 -2.77 -10.04 15.46
C ASN A 259 -1.84 -9.32 14.47
N PRO A 260 -2.37 -8.57 13.47
CA PRO A 260 -1.53 -7.65 12.74
C PRO A 260 -1.09 -6.47 13.60
N THR A 261 0.21 -6.23 13.70
CA THR A 261 0.78 -5.15 14.53
C THR A 261 1.84 -4.33 13.78
N GLY A 262 1.93 -3.04 14.08
CA GLY A 262 3.01 -2.19 13.56
C GLY A 262 2.96 -1.93 12.04
N ASN A 263 1.82 -2.12 11.38
CA ASN A 263 1.74 -2.01 9.92
C ASN A 263 1.40 -0.58 9.48
N THR A 264 1.96 -0.16 8.34
CA THR A 264 1.58 1.09 7.64
C THR A 264 1.10 0.75 6.24
N LEU A 265 -0.22 0.77 6.04
CA LEU A 265 -0.88 0.38 4.79
C LEU A 265 -1.64 1.58 4.21
N ILE A 266 -1.20 2.08 3.06
CA ILE A 266 -1.74 3.28 2.43
C ILE A 266 -2.08 2.98 0.98
N GLY A 267 -3.35 3.09 0.62
CA GLY A 267 -3.87 2.77 -0.70
C GLY A 267 -5.30 2.27 -0.64
N SER A 268 -5.82 1.76 -1.75
CA SER A 268 -7.14 1.13 -1.75
C SER A 268 -7.02 -0.33 -2.16
N GLY A 269 -7.84 -1.18 -1.56
CA GLY A 269 -7.94 -2.59 -1.95
C GLY A 269 -6.79 -3.48 -1.47
N ILE A 270 -5.97 -3.02 -0.52
CA ILE A 270 -4.97 -3.84 0.17
C ILE A 270 -5.71 -4.87 1.03
N ASN A 271 -6.05 -6.01 0.44
CA ASN A 271 -6.83 -7.07 1.09
C ASN A 271 -6.16 -8.42 0.84
N PRO A 272 -5.87 -9.22 1.88
CA PRO A 272 -5.48 -10.60 1.66
C PRO A 272 -6.67 -11.37 1.08
N ASN A 273 -6.41 -12.17 0.05
CA ASN A 273 -7.42 -13.01 -0.58
C ASN A 273 -7.69 -14.30 0.23
N THR A 274 -6.87 -14.59 1.26
CA THR A 274 -6.97 -15.81 2.09
C THR A 274 -7.02 -15.47 3.58
N ALA A 275 -7.82 -16.24 4.33
CA ALA A 275 -8.18 -15.97 5.73
C ALA A 275 -7.05 -16.20 6.78
N ASN A 276 -5.80 -16.39 6.36
CA ASN A 276 -4.72 -16.89 7.22
C ASN A 276 -3.39 -16.12 7.07
N ILE A 277 -3.45 -14.83 6.71
CA ILE A 277 -2.25 -13.98 6.63
C ILE A 277 -2.16 -13.07 7.85
N THR A 278 -1.03 -13.12 8.56
CA THR A 278 -0.67 -12.18 9.64
C THR A 278 0.39 -11.21 9.12
N TYR A 279 0.11 -9.92 9.20
CA TYR A 279 1.05 -8.84 8.84
C TYR A 279 1.68 -8.25 10.10
N ALA A 280 3.01 -8.21 10.21
CA ALA A 280 3.68 -7.57 11.35
C ALA A 280 4.82 -6.65 10.90
N ASN A 281 4.81 -5.37 11.26
CA ASN A 281 5.82 -4.40 10.81
C ASN A 281 5.92 -4.32 9.27
N VAL A 282 4.78 -4.34 8.57
CA VAL A 282 4.72 -4.25 7.11
C VAL A 282 4.38 -2.84 6.66
N VAL A 283 5.12 -2.34 5.68
CA VAL A 283 4.83 -1.10 4.97
C VAL A 283 4.28 -1.46 3.59
N ALA A 284 3.03 -1.11 3.28
CA ALA A 284 2.43 -1.33 1.98
C ALA A 284 1.80 -0.05 1.43
N LEU A 285 2.29 0.46 0.30
CA LEU A 285 1.84 1.70 -0.31
C LEU A 285 1.43 1.46 -1.76
N GLY A 286 0.18 1.71 -2.11
CA GLY A 286 -0.32 1.60 -3.47
C GLY A 286 -1.70 0.92 -3.57
N ASN A 287 -2.35 1.11 -4.72
CA ASN A 287 -3.59 0.40 -5.01
C ASN A 287 -3.32 -1.11 -5.11
N ASN A 288 -4.09 -1.93 -4.39
CA ASN A 288 -4.00 -3.39 -4.39
C ASN A 288 -2.60 -3.94 -4.05
N ALA A 289 -1.74 -3.17 -3.36
CA ALA A 289 -0.52 -3.74 -2.79
C ALA A 289 -0.91 -4.93 -1.88
N LEU A 290 -0.14 -6.02 -1.94
CA LEU A 290 -0.40 -7.28 -1.22
C LEU A 290 -1.73 -7.99 -1.55
N GLN A 291 -2.43 -7.62 -2.64
CA GLN A 291 -3.68 -8.29 -3.03
C GLN A 291 -3.49 -9.77 -3.42
N ASP A 292 -2.36 -10.11 -4.04
CA ASP A 292 -2.13 -11.42 -4.67
C ASP A 292 -1.44 -12.45 -3.78
N VAL A 293 -1.33 -12.22 -2.46
CA VAL A 293 -0.85 -13.26 -1.54
C VAL A 293 -1.95 -14.32 -1.39
N THR A 294 -2.01 -15.22 -2.38
CA THR A 294 -3.20 -16.01 -2.72
C THR A 294 -3.10 -17.50 -2.40
N ASN A 295 -1.92 -18.05 -2.09
CA ASN A 295 -1.72 -19.50 -2.16
C ASN A 295 -0.90 -20.12 -1.02
N SER A 296 -1.11 -19.68 0.21
CA SER A 296 -0.59 -20.43 1.35
C SER A 296 -1.71 -21.17 2.07
N ALA A 297 -1.81 -22.47 1.79
CA ALA A 297 -2.62 -23.40 2.59
C ALA A 297 -2.16 -23.46 4.07
N THR A 298 -0.96 -22.94 4.35
CA THR A 298 -0.35 -22.73 5.66
C THR A 298 -0.45 -21.26 6.08
N ALA A 299 -0.68 -20.99 7.37
CA ALA A 299 -0.70 -19.62 7.90
C ALA A 299 0.55 -18.85 7.49
N THR A 300 0.38 -17.75 6.76
CA THR A 300 1.46 -16.94 6.22
C THR A 300 1.70 -15.75 7.11
N THR A 301 2.89 -15.67 7.72
CA THR A 301 3.32 -14.45 8.41
C THR A 301 4.18 -13.64 7.46
N VAL A 302 3.74 -12.44 7.08
CA VAL A 302 4.56 -11.45 6.37
C VAL A 302 5.04 -10.45 7.42
N SER A 303 6.35 -10.34 7.63
CA SER A 303 6.86 -9.52 8.75
C SER A 303 8.16 -8.78 8.49
N ASN A 304 8.23 -7.48 8.79
CA ASN A 304 9.38 -6.62 8.51
C ASN A 304 9.65 -6.48 6.99
N SER A 305 8.58 -6.22 6.23
CA SER A 305 8.62 -6.10 4.77
C SER A 305 8.14 -4.74 4.28
N THR A 306 8.60 -4.34 3.09
CA THR A 306 8.20 -3.10 2.41
C THR A 306 7.69 -3.41 0.99
N PHE A 307 6.49 -2.94 0.67
CA PHE A 307 5.86 -3.06 -0.65
C PHE A 307 5.36 -1.69 -1.11
N VAL A 308 5.98 -1.11 -2.13
CA VAL A 308 5.65 0.23 -2.62
C VAL A 308 5.38 0.18 -4.11
N GLY A 309 4.13 0.42 -4.50
CA GLY A 309 3.66 0.38 -5.88
C GLY A 309 2.29 -0.29 -6.00
N SER A 310 1.54 0.04 -7.04
CA SER A 310 0.27 -0.65 -7.33
C SER A 310 0.53 -2.13 -7.61
N ASN A 311 -0.20 -3.05 -6.99
CA ASN A 311 0.00 -4.50 -7.12
C ASN A 311 1.40 -5.00 -6.70
N ALA A 312 2.19 -4.24 -5.93
CA ALA A 312 3.42 -4.76 -5.34
C ALA A 312 3.09 -5.85 -4.31
N THR A 313 3.69 -7.04 -4.41
CA THR A 313 3.22 -8.24 -3.69
C THR A 313 4.32 -9.31 -3.53
N LEU A 314 3.96 -10.41 -2.88
CA LEU A 314 4.75 -11.65 -2.83
C LEU A 314 4.30 -12.60 -3.95
N ASP A 315 5.22 -13.43 -4.44
CA ASP A 315 4.88 -14.53 -5.35
C ASP A 315 3.95 -15.53 -4.63
N ALA A 316 2.96 -16.04 -5.35
CA ALA A 316 1.98 -16.99 -4.84
C ALA A 316 2.61 -18.32 -4.34
N THR A 317 3.84 -18.63 -4.75
CA THR A 317 4.57 -19.85 -4.37
C THR A 317 5.40 -19.71 -3.09
N VAL A 318 5.52 -18.50 -2.52
CA VAL A 318 6.31 -18.29 -1.30
C VAL A 318 5.58 -18.87 -0.09
N ASN A 319 6.03 -20.04 0.38
CA ASN A 319 5.56 -20.63 1.62
C ASN A 319 6.12 -19.80 2.79
N ALA A 320 5.27 -19.00 3.41
CA ALA A 320 5.70 -17.92 4.27
C ALA A 320 6.20 -18.38 5.65
N GLY A 321 7.51 -18.24 5.85
CA GLY A 321 8.15 -18.03 7.14
C GLY A 321 8.85 -16.67 7.17
N ALA A 322 8.93 -16.04 8.35
CA ALA A 322 9.43 -14.68 8.68
C ALA A 322 10.12 -13.90 7.53
N MET A 323 9.45 -12.87 7.00
CA MET A 323 9.73 -12.37 5.64
C MET A 323 10.32 -10.97 5.60
N TYR A 324 11.61 -10.85 5.31
CA TYR A 324 12.29 -9.57 5.07
C TYR A 324 12.27 -9.22 3.57
N ALA A 325 11.08 -8.98 3.01
CA ALA A 325 10.89 -8.72 1.59
C ALA A 325 10.84 -7.21 1.30
N THR A 326 11.50 -6.76 0.23
CA THR A 326 11.37 -5.38 -0.26
C THR A 326 10.97 -5.38 -1.74
N ALA A 327 9.75 -4.96 -2.05
CA ALA A 327 9.25 -4.81 -3.41
C ALA A 327 8.95 -3.33 -3.67
N ILE A 328 9.65 -2.70 -4.62
CA ILE A 328 9.43 -1.27 -4.95
C ILE A 328 9.23 -1.14 -6.46
N GLY A 329 8.01 -0.88 -6.89
CA GLY A 329 7.61 -0.75 -8.28
C GLY A 329 6.15 -1.20 -8.48
N ALA A 330 5.48 -0.67 -9.51
CA ALA A 330 4.16 -1.15 -9.88
C ALA A 330 4.28 -2.63 -10.32
N GLY A 331 3.53 -3.52 -9.68
CA GLY A 331 3.54 -4.96 -9.93
C GLY A 331 4.76 -5.69 -9.40
N ALA A 332 5.66 -5.04 -8.64
CA ALA A 332 6.86 -5.69 -8.07
C ALA A 332 6.49 -6.98 -7.30
N VAL A 333 7.04 -8.13 -7.69
CA VAL A 333 6.77 -9.43 -7.04
C VAL A 333 8.05 -9.97 -6.42
N VAL A 334 8.04 -10.20 -5.11
CA VAL A 334 9.15 -10.84 -4.40
C VAL A 334 8.90 -12.34 -4.24
N GLY A 335 9.83 -13.17 -4.74
CA GLY A 335 9.73 -14.63 -4.74
C GLY A 335 10.43 -15.34 -3.57
N ALA A 336 11.10 -14.63 -2.67
CA ALA A 336 11.81 -15.23 -1.54
C ALA A 336 11.97 -14.26 -0.35
N SER A 337 12.12 -14.79 0.87
CA SER A 337 12.52 -13.98 2.04
C SER A 337 13.96 -13.45 1.85
N ASN A 338 14.29 -12.34 2.52
CA ASN A 338 15.58 -11.64 2.41
C ASN A 338 15.94 -11.23 0.97
N SER A 339 14.95 -10.85 0.17
CA SER A 339 15.19 -10.42 -1.21
C SER A 339 14.54 -9.08 -1.51
N ILE A 340 15.18 -8.36 -2.43
CA ILE A 340 14.76 -7.05 -2.91
C ILE A 340 14.44 -7.14 -4.40
N VAL A 341 13.27 -6.66 -4.79
CA VAL A 341 12.85 -6.50 -6.18
C VAL A 341 12.52 -5.03 -6.39
N LEU A 342 13.19 -4.43 -7.37
CA LEU A 342 12.98 -3.05 -7.80
C LEU A 342 12.41 -3.07 -9.23
N GLY A 343 11.39 -2.26 -9.50
CA GLY A 343 10.68 -2.24 -10.76
C GLY A 343 9.57 -3.27 -10.87
N ARG A 344 9.05 -3.47 -12.08
CA ARG A 344 7.96 -4.41 -12.38
C ARG A 344 8.54 -5.72 -12.95
N PRO A 345 8.08 -6.90 -12.49
CA PRO A 345 8.46 -8.17 -13.07
C PRO A 345 8.01 -8.25 -14.54
N PRO A 346 8.64 -9.12 -15.34
CA PRO A 346 8.25 -9.32 -16.72
C PRO A 346 6.78 -9.76 -16.78
N VAL A 347 5.92 -8.96 -17.41
CA VAL A 347 4.64 -9.48 -17.91
C VAL A 347 4.92 -10.06 -19.29
N SER A 348 4.32 -11.21 -19.60
CA SER A 348 4.53 -11.88 -20.88
C SER A 348 4.31 -10.89 -22.04
N GLY A 349 5.34 -10.70 -22.87
CA GLY A 349 5.28 -9.82 -24.03
C GLY A 349 5.57 -8.33 -23.81
N ALA A 350 5.83 -7.86 -22.58
CA ALA A 350 6.37 -6.51 -22.36
C ALA A 350 7.89 -6.54 -22.14
N ALA A 351 8.58 -5.47 -22.53
CA ALA A 351 9.97 -5.26 -22.12
C ALA A 351 10.07 -5.34 -20.59
N GLN A 352 11.10 -6.03 -20.07
CA GLN A 352 11.35 -6.04 -18.62
C GLN A 352 11.62 -4.60 -18.18
N ASP A 353 10.93 -4.14 -17.13
CA ASP A 353 11.21 -2.82 -16.56
C ASP A 353 12.57 -2.93 -15.86
N LYS A 354 13.53 -2.17 -16.38
CA LYS A 354 14.93 -2.18 -15.96
C LYS A 354 15.14 -1.26 -14.76
N VAL A 355 16.13 -1.57 -13.92
CA VAL A 355 16.48 -0.76 -12.75
C VAL A 355 17.70 0.08 -13.07
N GLY A 356 17.58 1.41 -12.95
CA GLY A 356 18.68 2.34 -13.12
C GLY A 356 19.14 2.94 -11.79
N ILE A 357 20.44 2.87 -11.50
CA ILE A 357 21.10 3.64 -10.43
C ILE A 357 21.98 4.69 -11.11
N GLY A 358 21.67 5.98 -10.93
CA GLY A 358 22.36 7.06 -11.64
C GLY A 358 21.94 7.26 -13.10
N THR A 359 20.94 6.51 -13.58
CA THR A 359 20.33 6.67 -14.91
C THR A 359 18.82 6.53 -14.86
N ILE A 360 18.11 7.33 -15.66
CA ILE A 360 16.65 7.28 -15.83
C ILE A 360 16.21 6.47 -17.06
N LYS A 361 17.17 6.02 -17.88
CA LYS A 361 16.95 5.21 -19.09
C LYS A 361 17.88 3.99 -19.07
N PRO A 362 17.72 3.08 -18.10
CA PRO A 362 18.56 1.90 -18.00
C PRO A 362 18.53 1.06 -19.28
N THR A 363 19.70 0.64 -19.78
CA THR A 363 19.82 -0.21 -20.98
C THR A 363 19.95 -1.70 -20.67
N GLU A 364 20.29 -2.06 -19.44
CA GLU A 364 20.38 -3.43 -18.94
C GLU A 364 19.39 -3.65 -17.77
N THR A 365 19.14 -4.90 -17.37
CA THR A 365 18.23 -5.24 -16.25
C THR A 365 18.59 -4.50 -14.96
N LEU A 366 19.88 -4.37 -14.68
CA LEU A 366 20.45 -3.48 -13.68
C LEU A 366 21.52 -2.63 -14.39
N ASP A 367 21.28 -1.32 -14.47
CA ASP A 367 22.18 -0.36 -15.08
C ASP A 367 22.66 0.63 -14.01
N VAL A 368 23.96 0.61 -13.72
CA VAL A 368 24.58 1.46 -12.70
C VAL A 368 25.54 2.41 -13.39
N VAL A 369 25.17 3.68 -13.49
CA VAL A 369 26.06 4.74 -13.96
C VAL A 369 26.91 5.22 -12.77
N GLY A 370 28.12 4.68 -12.66
CA GLY A 370 29.07 5.01 -11.61
C GLY A 370 29.97 3.82 -11.25
N THR A 371 30.71 3.94 -10.15
CA THR A 371 31.53 2.83 -9.63
C THR A 371 30.67 1.85 -8.84
N ALA A 372 30.67 0.58 -9.24
CA ALA A 372 30.06 -0.52 -8.50
C ALA A 372 31.15 -1.41 -7.88
N ARG A 373 31.06 -1.69 -6.57
CA ARG A 373 31.93 -2.65 -5.89
C ARG A 373 31.15 -3.94 -5.67
N VAL A 374 31.59 -5.03 -6.28
CA VAL A 374 31.08 -6.38 -6.03
C VAL A 374 32.09 -7.11 -5.15
N SER A 375 31.79 -7.27 -3.87
CA SER A 375 32.62 -8.05 -2.93
C SER A 375 32.25 -9.53 -2.96
N SER A 376 33.22 -10.41 -2.74
CA SER A 376 33.00 -11.85 -2.60
C SER A 376 32.29 -12.51 -3.79
N LEU A 377 32.59 -12.04 -5.01
CA LEU A 377 32.08 -12.65 -6.23
C LEU A 377 32.53 -14.12 -6.27
N ALA A 378 31.59 -15.05 -6.05
CA ALA A 378 31.86 -16.47 -6.04
C ALA A 378 32.26 -16.90 -7.46
N ASN A 379 33.53 -17.25 -7.62
CA ASN A 379 34.10 -17.74 -8.87
C ASN A 379 34.56 -19.18 -8.68
N THR A 380 33.61 -20.06 -8.35
CA THR A 380 33.87 -21.47 -8.06
C THR A 380 34.50 -22.21 -9.24
N GLU A 381 34.32 -21.69 -10.45
CA GLU A 381 34.87 -22.24 -11.70
C GLU A 381 36.23 -21.61 -12.09
N ASN A 382 36.81 -20.73 -11.26
CA ASN A 382 38.06 -20.00 -11.54
C ASN A 382 38.07 -19.28 -12.90
N LYS A 383 36.92 -18.79 -13.37
CA LYS A 383 36.79 -18.03 -14.62
C LYS A 383 37.26 -16.59 -14.46
N ILE A 384 37.82 -16.00 -15.50
CA ILE A 384 38.17 -14.58 -15.48
C ILE A 384 36.89 -13.76 -15.67
N VAL A 385 36.64 -12.82 -14.77
CA VAL A 385 35.57 -11.84 -14.90
C VAL A 385 36.07 -10.73 -15.81
N THR A 386 35.37 -10.50 -16.91
CA THR A 386 35.67 -9.41 -17.86
C THR A 386 34.53 -8.43 -17.88
N ALA A 387 34.79 -7.23 -18.39
CA ALA A 387 33.75 -6.26 -18.74
C ALA A 387 33.89 -5.93 -20.23
N ASP A 388 32.79 -5.87 -20.96
CA ASP A 388 32.79 -5.34 -22.32
C ASP A 388 32.92 -3.80 -22.33
N THR A 389 32.92 -3.19 -23.52
CA THR A 389 33.01 -1.72 -23.68
C THR A 389 31.84 -0.96 -23.05
N ASN A 390 30.74 -1.65 -22.75
CA ASN A 390 29.55 -1.09 -22.10
C ASN A 390 29.52 -1.41 -20.60
N GLY A 391 30.59 -1.99 -20.03
CA GLY A 391 30.66 -2.36 -18.63
C GLY A 391 29.90 -3.63 -18.27
N LYS A 392 29.40 -4.39 -19.26
CA LYS A 392 28.68 -5.65 -19.03
C LYS A 392 29.67 -6.73 -18.60
N LEU A 393 29.43 -7.30 -17.42
CA LEU A 393 30.28 -8.35 -16.89
C LEU A 393 30.07 -9.67 -17.63
N GLY A 394 31.16 -10.33 -18.02
CA GLY A 394 31.20 -11.64 -18.65
C GLY A 394 32.20 -12.58 -17.97
N LEU A 395 32.11 -13.88 -18.27
CA LEU A 395 33.01 -14.90 -17.73
C LEU A 395 33.78 -15.56 -18.88
N LEU A 396 35.10 -15.70 -18.73
CA LEU A 396 35.98 -16.44 -19.65
C LEU A 396 36.63 -17.62 -18.92
N SER A 397 36.70 -18.79 -19.55
CA SER A 397 37.44 -19.91 -18.98
C SER A 397 38.95 -19.76 -19.18
N VAL A 398 39.72 -20.29 -18.22
CA VAL A 398 41.19 -20.36 -18.35
C VAL A 398 41.59 -21.24 -19.54
N ALA A 399 40.77 -22.24 -19.89
CA ALA A 399 40.98 -23.11 -21.05
C ALA A 399 40.83 -22.37 -22.38
N GLU A 400 39.91 -21.41 -22.49
CA GLU A 400 39.77 -20.54 -23.67
C GLU A 400 40.98 -19.61 -23.86
N ILE A 401 41.72 -19.33 -22.78
CA ILE A 401 42.94 -18.51 -22.81
C ILE A 401 44.16 -19.36 -23.17
N ASN A 402 44.23 -20.62 -22.72
CA ASN A 402 45.45 -21.44 -22.72
C ASN A 402 45.40 -22.74 -23.55
N SER A 403 44.33 -23.06 -24.28
CA SER A 403 44.30 -24.34 -25.04
C SER A 403 45.25 -24.33 -26.24
N PRO A 404 46.27 -25.21 -26.30
CA PRO A 404 47.12 -25.33 -27.48
C PRO A 404 46.29 -25.84 -28.66
N LYS A 405 46.41 -25.18 -29.82
CA LYS A 405 45.69 -25.61 -31.03
C LYS A 405 46.44 -26.78 -31.68
N ALA A 406 45.75 -27.90 -31.89
CA ALA A 406 46.29 -29.05 -32.62
C ALA A 406 45.96 -28.93 -34.11
N PHE A 407 46.98 -28.99 -34.98
CA PHE A 407 46.81 -28.95 -36.44
C PHE A 407 47.40 -30.19 -37.09
N ILE A 408 46.67 -30.78 -38.04
CA ILE A 408 47.12 -31.92 -38.84
C ILE A 408 47.39 -31.44 -40.26
N ASN A 409 48.61 -31.63 -40.74
CA ASN A 409 48.97 -31.49 -42.15
C ASN A 409 49.19 -32.89 -42.74
N SER A 410 48.14 -33.45 -43.36
CA SER A 410 48.17 -34.73 -44.06
C SER A 410 48.23 -34.50 -45.57
N SER A 411 49.08 -35.26 -46.27
CA SER A 411 49.06 -35.25 -47.74
C SER A 411 49.56 -36.55 -48.33
N GLN A 412 48.89 -36.94 -49.43
CA GLN A 412 49.18 -38.10 -50.27
C GLN A 412 49.85 -37.68 -51.60
N SER A 413 50.54 -36.54 -51.64
CA SER A 413 51.17 -36.01 -52.85
C SER A 413 52.60 -35.55 -52.58
N GLU A 414 53.48 -35.74 -53.56
CA GLU A 414 54.87 -35.26 -53.53
C GLU A 414 54.99 -33.73 -53.72
N ALA A 415 53.90 -33.05 -54.09
CA ALA A 415 53.87 -31.61 -54.27
C ALA A 415 54.10 -30.85 -52.95
N ILE A 416 54.75 -29.68 -53.05
CA ILE A 416 54.95 -28.79 -51.90
C ILE A 416 53.60 -28.31 -51.38
N GLN A 417 53.35 -28.49 -50.08
CA GLN A 417 52.15 -27.97 -49.41
C GLN A 417 52.53 -26.99 -48.30
N ILE A 418 51.81 -25.87 -48.26
CA ILE A 418 51.98 -24.82 -47.26
C ILE A 418 50.63 -24.61 -46.58
N ILE A 419 50.56 -24.88 -45.27
CA ILE A 419 49.33 -24.73 -44.49
C ILE A 419 49.62 -23.80 -43.30
N PRO A 420 48.82 -22.72 -43.10
CA PRO A 420 48.93 -21.91 -41.89
C PRO A 420 48.50 -22.74 -40.68
N ILE A 421 49.43 -22.93 -39.74
CA ILE A 421 49.19 -23.62 -38.47
C ILE A 421 49.02 -22.62 -37.32
N TYR A 422 49.44 -21.36 -37.49
CA TYR A 422 49.13 -20.29 -36.56
C TYR A 422 48.97 -18.98 -37.34
N ASP A 423 47.96 -18.19 -37.00
CA ASP A 423 47.81 -16.82 -37.49
C ASP A 423 47.06 -16.03 -36.42
N GLY A 424 47.75 -15.08 -35.79
CA GLY A 424 47.14 -14.31 -34.71
C GLY A 424 48.07 -13.30 -34.06
N PRO A 425 47.52 -12.45 -33.18
CA PRO A 425 48.30 -11.48 -32.42
C PRO A 425 49.26 -12.20 -31.48
N CYS A 426 50.50 -11.74 -31.42
CA CYS A 426 51.54 -12.31 -30.57
C CYS A 426 51.99 -11.28 -29.53
N TYR A 427 52.23 -10.04 -29.95
CA TYR A 427 52.67 -8.94 -29.07
C TYR A 427 51.93 -7.64 -29.43
N LYS A 428 52.10 -6.58 -28.62
CA LYS A 428 51.47 -5.28 -28.84
C LYS A 428 52.52 -4.31 -29.40
N PRO A 429 52.40 -3.84 -30.66
CA PRO A 429 53.43 -3.01 -31.29
C PRO A 429 53.78 -1.73 -30.52
N SER A 430 52.83 -1.18 -29.75
CA SER A 430 53.01 0.03 -28.96
C SER A 430 53.63 -0.19 -27.58
N ASP A 431 53.85 -1.44 -27.16
CA ASP A 431 54.38 -1.78 -25.83
C ASP A 431 55.75 -2.44 -25.95
N SER A 432 56.78 -1.71 -25.54
CA SER A 432 58.17 -2.15 -25.57
C SER A 432 58.49 -3.29 -24.60
N THR A 433 57.59 -3.59 -23.65
CA THR A 433 57.70 -4.71 -22.71
C THR A 433 56.95 -5.95 -23.18
N SER A 434 56.16 -5.83 -24.26
CA SER A 434 55.40 -6.96 -24.78
C SER A 434 56.32 -7.97 -25.46
N SER A 435 56.13 -9.23 -25.10
CA SER A 435 56.85 -10.37 -25.65
C SER A 435 55.91 -11.55 -25.83
N CYS A 436 56.31 -12.45 -26.70
CA CYS A 436 55.53 -13.62 -27.06
C CYS A 436 56.46 -14.79 -27.34
N SER A 437 56.11 -15.96 -26.83
CA SER A 437 56.78 -17.22 -27.14
C SER A 437 55.76 -18.17 -27.73
N ILE A 438 55.99 -18.61 -28.96
CA ILE A 438 55.21 -19.63 -29.63
C ILE A 438 56.03 -20.92 -29.65
N ARG A 439 55.62 -21.91 -28.86
CA ARG A 439 56.22 -23.24 -28.86
C ARG A 439 55.43 -24.15 -29.78
N ILE A 440 56.13 -24.77 -30.71
CA ILE A 440 55.56 -25.75 -31.65
C ILE A 440 56.24 -27.09 -31.42
N ASN A 441 55.48 -28.05 -30.93
CA ASN A 441 55.90 -29.44 -30.91
C ASN A 441 55.36 -30.11 -32.18
N HIS A 442 56.26 -30.61 -33.03
CA HIS A 442 55.89 -31.33 -34.23
C HIS A 442 56.14 -32.83 -34.11
N TYR A 443 55.18 -33.60 -34.57
CA TYR A 443 55.21 -35.06 -34.63
C TYR A 443 55.07 -35.48 -36.09
N SER A 444 55.86 -36.46 -36.51
CA SER A 444 55.84 -36.98 -37.88
C SER A 444 55.68 -38.50 -37.88
N SER A 445 54.97 -39.03 -38.85
CA SER A 445 54.88 -40.49 -39.10
C SER A 445 56.05 -41.03 -39.94
N CYS A 446 57.12 -40.26 -40.16
CA CYS A 446 58.31 -40.72 -40.90
C CYS A 446 59.11 -41.76 -40.11
N THR A 447 59.65 -42.75 -40.81
CA THR A 447 60.53 -43.78 -40.24
C THR A 447 61.76 -43.14 -39.60
N GLY A 448 62.03 -43.45 -38.33
CA GLY A 448 63.15 -42.88 -37.56
C GLY A 448 62.79 -41.70 -36.65
N PHE A 449 61.54 -41.23 -36.68
CA PHE A 449 61.06 -40.17 -35.78
C PHE A 449 60.58 -40.76 -34.45
N THR A 450 61.46 -40.87 -33.46
CA THR A 450 61.15 -41.48 -32.15
C THR A 450 60.73 -40.48 -31.07
N ASN A 451 61.03 -39.18 -31.25
CA ASN A 451 60.71 -38.12 -30.29
C ASN A 451 60.16 -36.88 -31.00
N PRO A 452 59.25 -36.11 -30.37
CA PRO A 452 58.80 -34.83 -30.92
C PRO A 452 59.95 -33.85 -31.01
N VAL A 453 59.90 -33.01 -32.04
CA VAL A 453 60.82 -31.90 -32.20
C VAL A 453 60.12 -30.63 -31.75
N SER A 454 60.73 -29.95 -30.79
CA SER A 454 60.22 -28.69 -30.24
C SER A 454 60.93 -27.51 -30.90
N THR A 455 60.14 -26.61 -31.48
CA THR A 455 60.59 -25.35 -32.06
C THR A 455 59.98 -24.20 -31.27
N ASP A 456 60.83 -23.42 -30.61
CA ASP A 456 60.41 -22.20 -29.93
C ASP A 456 60.64 -21.00 -30.86
N ILE A 457 59.58 -20.27 -31.20
CA ILE A 457 59.62 -18.98 -31.88
C ILE A 457 59.40 -17.89 -30.85
N ILE A 458 60.45 -17.13 -30.56
CA ILE A 458 60.38 -16.06 -29.57
C ILE A 458 60.31 -14.73 -30.32
N VAL A 459 59.31 -13.94 -29.96
CA VAL A 459 59.13 -12.58 -30.45
C VAL A 459 59.31 -11.63 -29.27
N VAL A 460 60.44 -10.94 -29.28
CA VAL A 460 60.83 -9.95 -28.28
C VAL A 460 61.30 -8.67 -28.96
N ASN A 461 61.21 -7.56 -28.24
CA ASN A 461 61.82 -6.32 -28.69
C ASN A 461 63.36 -6.39 -28.59
N ASN A 462 64.07 -5.61 -29.39
CA ASN A 462 65.51 -5.75 -29.63
C ASN A 462 66.34 -5.54 -28.35
N ILE A 463 66.85 -6.59 -27.70
CA ILE A 463 67.66 -6.44 -26.47
C ILE A 463 69.05 -5.91 -26.84
N ASN A 464 69.44 -4.76 -26.29
CA ASN A 464 70.81 -4.27 -26.33
C ASN A 464 71.67 -5.16 -25.43
N THR A 465 72.53 -5.98 -26.03
CA THR A 465 73.35 -6.98 -25.33
C THR A 465 74.47 -6.38 -24.47
N GLY A 466 74.74 -5.07 -24.59
CA GLY A 466 75.70 -4.36 -23.73
C GLY A 466 75.06 -3.71 -22.49
N THR A 467 73.75 -3.42 -22.52
CA THR A 467 73.05 -2.69 -21.43
C THR A 467 71.86 -3.44 -20.83
N GLY A 468 71.45 -4.57 -21.43
CA GLY A 468 70.25 -5.32 -21.02
C GLY A 468 68.93 -4.59 -21.31
N SER A 469 68.95 -3.49 -22.06
CA SER A 469 67.78 -2.63 -22.31
C SER A 469 67.05 -3.01 -23.60
N TYR A 470 65.72 -2.90 -23.62
CA TYR A 470 64.91 -3.11 -24.84
C TYR A 470 65.06 -1.90 -25.81
N GLY A 471 65.34 -2.18 -27.08
CA GLY A 471 65.58 -1.20 -28.14
C GLY A 471 64.29 -0.68 -28.78
N THR A 472 64.38 0.37 -29.60
CA THR A 472 63.23 1.08 -30.18
C THR A 472 62.78 0.56 -31.55
N THR A 473 63.46 -0.46 -32.09
CA THR A 473 63.19 -1.02 -33.44
C THR A 473 62.99 -2.52 -33.33
N TRP A 474 61.84 -3.01 -33.80
CA TRP A 474 61.43 -4.41 -33.67
C TRP A 474 62.21 -5.31 -34.65
N SER A 475 62.79 -6.41 -34.16
CA SER A 475 63.42 -7.45 -34.99
C SER A 475 63.11 -8.83 -34.42
N PRO A 476 62.64 -9.81 -35.22
CA PRO A 476 62.49 -11.17 -34.73
C PRO A 476 63.88 -11.71 -34.40
N LYS A 477 64.09 -12.17 -33.19
CA LYS A 477 65.32 -12.89 -32.82
C LYS A 477 64.87 -14.21 -32.21
N PHE A 478 65.52 -15.29 -32.59
CA PHE A 478 65.47 -16.62 -31.98
C PHE A 478 64.42 -17.61 -32.53
N ILE A 479 64.97 -18.66 -33.18
CA ILE A 479 64.35 -19.97 -33.33
C ILE A 479 65.31 -20.99 -32.72
N ASN A 480 64.88 -21.71 -31.70
CA ASN A 480 65.66 -22.82 -31.15
C ASN A 480 64.99 -24.14 -31.54
N ASN A 481 65.66 -24.93 -32.39
CA ASN A 481 65.28 -26.29 -32.72
C ASN A 481 66.08 -27.26 -31.83
N LYS A 482 65.49 -27.71 -30.72
CA LYS A 482 66.21 -28.43 -29.66
C LYS A 482 66.52 -29.92 -29.96
N SER A 483 66.32 -30.41 -31.18
CA SER A 483 66.31 -31.86 -31.44
C SER A 483 67.51 -32.43 -32.22
N LEU A 484 68.55 -31.67 -32.52
CA LEU A 484 69.72 -32.18 -33.26
C LEU A 484 71.00 -31.99 -32.44
N SER A 485 71.69 -33.08 -32.14
CA SER A 485 72.85 -33.17 -31.26
C SER A 485 74.16 -32.69 -31.91
N SER A 486 74.10 -31.73 -32.82
CA SER A 486 75.29 -31.05 -33.36
C SER A 486 74.91 -29.64 -33.84
N GLU A 487 75.30 -28.65 -33.03
CA GLU A 487 75.29 -27.19 -33.30
C GLU A 487 73.90 -26.51 -33.43
N PRO A 488 73.53 -25.58 -32.51
CA PRO A 488 72.37 -24.72 -32.70
C PRO A 488 72.70 -23.65 -33.75
N VAL A 489 72.14 -23.74 -34.95
CA VAL A 489 72.28 -22.67 -35.95
C VAL A 489 71.41 -21.48 -35.53
N ILE A 490 72.05 -20.47 -34.94
CA ILE A 490 71.50 -19.13 -34.73
C ILE A 490 71.59 -18.38 -36.07
N THR A 491 70.50 -18.32 -36.83
CA THR A 491 70.41 -17.41 -37.97
C THR A 491 69.60 -16.18 -37.58
N ALA A 492 70.25 -15.02 -37.49
CA ALA A 492 69.56 -13.75 -37.36
C ALA A 492 68.79 -13.48 -38.67
N PRO A 493 67.46 -13.22 -38.63
CA PRO A 493 66.72 -12.85 -39.82
C PRO A 493 67.07 -11.44 -40.30
N ASN A 494 67.15 -11.28 -41.62
CA ASN A 494 67.44 -10.02 -42.31
C ASN A 494 66.21 -9.41 -43.03
N SER A 495 65.00 -9.97 -42.85
CA SER A 495 63.77 -9.45 -43.45
C SER A 495 62.49 -9.71 -42.62
N THR A 496 61.36 -9.12 -43.01
CA THR A 496 60.02 -9.30 -42.38
C THR A 496 59.37 -10.66 -42.70
N THR A 497 59.96 -11.45 -43.59
CA THR A 497 59.47 -12.78 -43.97
C THR A 497 60.65 -13.71 -44.07
N ASN A 498 60.83 -14.61 -43.11
CA ASN A 498 61.94 -15.54 -43.14
C ASN A 498 61.41 -16.96 -43.28
N THR A 499 61.89 -17.63 -44.32
CA THR A 499 61.65 -19.06 -44.50
C THR A 499 62.75 -19.79 -43.74
N TYR A 500 62.39 -20.43 -42.63
CA TYR A 500 63.37 -21.14 -41.81
C TYR A 500 63.31 -22.63 -42.15
N THR A 501 64.24 -23.04 -43.01
CA THR A 501 64.40 -24.45 -43.38
C THR A 501 65.19 -25.16 -42.28
N GLY A 502 64.48 -25.79 -41.35
CA GLY A 502 65.06 -26.86 -40.54
C GLY A 502 65.19 -28.11 -41.42
N THR A 503 66.33 -28.31 -42.07
CA THR A 503 66.58 -29.54 -42.83
C THR A 503 67.21 -30.57 -41.90
N GLY A 504 66.44 -31.60 -41.53
CA GLY A 504 66.98 -32.81 -40.92
C GLY A 504 66.85 -33.97 -41.91
N THR A 505 67.96 -34.65 -42.21
CA THR A 505 67.95 -35.86 -43.04
C THR A 505 67.54 -37.03 -42.15
N PHE A 506 66.25 -37.30 -42.02
CA PHE A 506 65.72 -38.34 -41.12
C PHE A 506 65.62 -39.69 -41.83
N GLY A 507 66.75 -40.32 -42.17
CA GLY A 507 66.79 -41.74 -42.58
C GLY A 507 65.90 -42.16 -43.77
N GLY A 508 65.50 -41.22 -44.64
CA GLY A 508 64.58 -41.37 -45.77
C GLY A 508 63.95 -40.01 -46.14
N THR A 509 63.40 -39.86 -47.36
CA THR A 509 62.92 -38.59 -47.95
C THR A 509 61.72 -37.97 -47.21
N CYS A 510 61.96 -37.29 -46.10
CA CYS A 510 60.97 -36.49 -45.37
C CYS A 510 61.51 -35.07 -45.11
N TYR A 511 61.01 -34.07 -45.84
CA TYR A 511 61.38 -32.66 -45.66
C TYR A 511 60.20 -31.85 -45.11
N ALA A 512 60.25 -31.52 -43.82
CA ALA A 512 59.30 -30.62 -43.17
C ALA A 512 60.01 -29.36 -42.68
N SER A 513 59.40 -28.20 -42.87
CA SER A 513 59.94 -26.89 -42.44
C SER A 513 58.82 -26.01 -41.89
N LEU A 514 59.19 -25.00 -41.10
CA LEU A 514 58.26 -24.00 -40.57
C LEU A 514 58.62 -22.63 -41.15
N ARG A 515 57.63 -21.96 -41.72
CA ARG A 515 57.78 -20.59 -42.18
C ARG A 515 57.08 -19.66 -41.22
N ALA A 516 57.81 -18.74 -40.62
CA ALA A 516 57.26 -17.75 -39.71
C ALA A 516 57.34 -16.36 -40.34
N THR A 517 56.19 -15.72 -40.47
CA THR A 517 56.04 -14.34 -40.93
C THR A 517 55.59 -13.51 -39.74
N VAL A 518 56.27 -12.40 -39.49
CA VAL A 518 55.85 -11.48 -38.43
C VAL A 518 55.50 -10.15 -39.06
N THR A 519 54.34 -9.62 -38.68
CA THR A 519 53.80 -8.36 -39.22
C THR A 519 53.94 -7.27 -38.16
N PRO A 520 54.99 -6.41 -38.24
CA PRO A 520 55.30 -5.51 -37.14
C PRO A 520 54.22 -4.47 -36.83
N ALA A 521 53.50 -4.03 -37.86
CA ALA A 521 52.45 -3.03 -37.73
C ALA A 521 51.24 -3.50 -36.90
N THR A 522 50.92 -4.80 -36.93
CA THR A 522 49.75 -5.37 -36.24
C THR A 522 50.12 -6.21 -35.03
N GLY A 523 51.39 -6.56 -34.85
CA GLY A 523 51.84 -7.48 -33.79
C GLY A 523 51.50 -8.94 -34.04
N ASN A 524 51.03 -9.26 -35.26
CA ASN A 524 50.62 -10.61 -35.63
C ASN A 524 51.82 -11.45 -36.07
N VAL A 525 51.77 -12.74 -35.74
CA VAL A 525 52.68 -13.76 -36.24
C VAL A 525 51.86 -14.81 -36.99
N LYS A 526 52.30 -15.15 -38.19
CA LYS A 526 51.78 -16.24 -39.00
C LYS A 526 52.83 -17.33 -39.11
N ILE A 527 52.47 -18.56 -38.76
CA ILE A 527 53.33 -19.73 -38.88
C ILE A 527 52.68 -20.71 -39.84
N GLU A 528 53.46 -21.12 -40.85
CA GLU A 528 53.03 -22.03 -41.89
C GLU A 528 53.89 -23.30 -41.82
N SER A 529 53.22 -24.46 -41.80
CA SER A 529 53.85 -25.75 -42.04
C SER A 529 54.15 -25.88 -43.52
N VAL A 530 55.42 -26.10 -43.87
CA VAL A 530 55.89 -26.33 -45.23
C VAL A 530 56.32 -27.79 -45.34
N LYS A 531 55.65 -28.54 -46.20
CA LYS A 531 55.89 -29.95 -46.47
C LYS A 531 56.44 -30.11 -47.88
N GLN A 532 57.53 -30.85 -48.06
CA GLN A 532 58.13 -31.11 -49.38
C GLN A 532 58.42 -32.61 -49.55
N TYR A 533 58.00 -33.19 -50.69
CA TYR A 533 58.41 -34.52 -51.15
C TYR A 533 58.16 -35.67 -50.14
N MET A 534 57.00 -35.72 -49.46
CA MET A 534 56.75 -36.76 -48.43
C MET A 534 55.27 -37.18 -48.30
N PHE A 535 55.04 -38.48 -48.04
CA PHE A 535 53.71 -39.08 -47.80
C PHE A 535 53.45 -39.35 -46.31
N THR A 536 53.50 -38.31 -45.47
CA THR A 536 53.33 -38.48 -44.01
C THR A 536 52.38 -37.48 -43.38
N HIS A 537 51.94 -37.81 -42.17
CA HIS A 537 51.14 -36.93 -41.31
C HIS A 537 52.06 -36.11 -40.41
N LEU A 538 51.91 -34.79 -40.44
CA LEU A 538 52.54 -33.87 -39.50
C LEU A 538 51.48 -33.37 -38.52
N ASN A 539 51.67 -33.62 -37.23
CA ASN A 539 50.81 -33.09 -36.18
C ASN A 539 51.57 -32.00 -35.42
N TYR A 540 50.94 -30.85 -35.25
CA TYR A 540 51.50 -29.71 -34.53
C TYR A 540 50.70 -29.44 -33.27
N LEU A 541 51.37 -29.37 -32.12
CA LEU A 541 50.83 -28.81 -30.89
C LEU A 541 51.45 -27.43 -30.69
N ILE A 542 50.62 -26.40 -30.64
CA ILE A 542 51.07 -25.00 -30.58
C ILE A 542 50.65 -24.38 -29.26
N ASP A 543 51.63 -23.99 -28.46
CA ASP A 543 51.45 -23.23 -27.23
C ASP A 543 51.91 -21.79 -27.43
N VAL A 544 51.12 -20.83 -26.97
CA VAL A 544 51.39 -19.39 -27.14
C VAL A 544 51.36 -18.72 -25.78
N SER A 545 52.53 -18.37 -25.29
CA SER A 545 52.70 -17.59 -24.07
C SER A 545 52.90 -16.13 -24.44
N ARG A 546 52.13 -15.23 -23.82
CA ARG A 546 52.26 -13.77 -23.99
C ARG A 546 52.57 -13.14 -22.63
N SER A 547 53.42 -12.12 -22.60
CA SER A 547 53.51 -11.26 -21.41
C SER A 547 52.20 -10.45 -21.26
N ALA A 548 51.88 -10.04 -20.03
CA ALA A 548 50.64 -9.32 -19.71
C ALA A 548 50.36 -8.17 -20.71
N GLN A 549 49.09 -8.09 -21.17
CA GLN A 549 48.60 -7.15 -22.19
C GLN A 549 48.17 -5.80 -21.64
#